data_AF-A0A661VHA4-F1
#
_entry.id   AF-A0A661VHA4-F1
#
_cell.length_a   1.000
_cell.length_b   1.000
_cell.length_c   1.000
_cell.angle_alpha   90.00
_cell.angle_beta   90.00
_cell.angle_gamma   90.00
#
_symmetry.space_group_name_H-M   'P 1'
#
loop_
_entity.id
_entity.type
_entity.pdbx_description
1 polymer ?
#
loop_
_entity_poly.entity_id
_entity_poly.type
_entity_poly.pdbx_seq_one_letter_code
_entity_poly.pdbx_strand_id
1 'polypeptide(L)'
;MDKVHSAEKIAELIGEWPRCPFCGTAMKFRRDHPHETTENGVTIWAVDVLMKCPKCFFVATFGIPVILEEYQRQQETVQETNRRLETLGYFPKLEA
;
A
#
# COMPACT_ATOMS: atom_id res chain seq x y z
N MET A 1 1.99 -13.35 -7.83
CA MET A 1 0.86 -14.07 -7.23
C MET A 1 0.65 -13.57 -5.79
N ASP A 2 0.71 -12.24 -5.55
CA ASP A 2 1.17 -11.72 -4.23
C ASP A 2 0.32 -10.60 -3.61
N LYS A 3 -0.76 -10.13 -4.25
CA LYS A 3 -1.62 -9.08 -3.65
C LYS A 3 -2.47 -9.60 -2.49
N VAL A 4 -2.73 -10.91 -2.48
CA VAL A 4 -3.49 -11.58 -1.42
C VAL A 4 -2.66 -11.68 -0.15
N HIS A 5 -1.36 -12.02 -0.27
CA HIS A 5 -0.44 -12.08 0.88
C HIS A 5 -0.19 -10.70 1.53
N SER A 6 -0.05 -9.62 0.74
CA SER A 6 0.07 -8.27 1.33
C SER A 6 -1.20 -7.88 2.10
N ALA A 7 -2.37 -8.19 1.56
CA ALA A 7 -3.64 -7.91 2.21
C ALA A 7 -3.82 -8.73 3.50
N GLU A 8 -3.44 -10.00 3.51
CA GLU A 8 -3.50 -10.88 4.69
C GLU A 8 -2.59 -10.39 5.82
N LYS A 9 -1.33 -10.01 5.51
CA LYS A 9 -0.43 -9.39 6.49
C LYS A 9 -0.95 -8.06 7.03
N ILE A 10 -1.55 -7.23 6.18
CA ILE A 10 -2.19 -5.99 6.60
C ILE A 10 -3.36 -6.29 7.54
N ALA A 11 -4.13 -7.36 7.30
CA ALA A 11 -5.21 -7.80 8.18
C ALA A 11 -4.68 -8.14 9.58
N GLU A 12 -3.58 -8.90 9.63
CA GLU A 12 -2.92 -9.29 10.88
C GLU A 12 -2.42 -8.07 11.66
N LEU A 13 -1.86 -7.07 10.98
CA LEU A 13 -1.34 -5.85 11.61
C LEU A 13 -2.47 -4.92 12.14
N ILE A 14 -3.61 -4.87 11.47
CA ILE A 14 -4.74 -4.01 11.89
C ILE A 14 -5.59 -4.71 12.97
N GLY A 15 -5.53 -6.04 13.09
CA GLY A 15 -6.31 -6.84 14.05
C GLY A 15 -7.76 -7.06 13.64
N GLU A 16 -8.46 -6.01 13.18
CA GLU A 16 -9.80 -6.13 12.57
C GLU A 16 -9.84 -5.45 11.19
N TRP A 17 -10.36 -6.16 10.19
CA TRP A 17 -10.44 -5.64 8.83
C TRP A 17 -11.33 -4.38 8.75
N PRO A 18 -10.83 -3.24 8.23
CA PRO A 18 -11.58 -1.98 8.26
C PRO A 18 -12.94 -2.04 7.57
N ARG A 19 -13.95 -1.48 8.25
CA ARG A 19 -15.31 -1.31 7.71
C ARG A 19 -15.56 0.12 7.27
N CYS A 20 -16.38 0.29 6.24
CA CYS A 20 -16.78 1.59 5.75
C CYS A 20 -17.58 2.35 6.85
N PRO A 21 -17.17 3.56 7.24
CA PRO A 21 -17.86 4.31 8.31
C PRO A 21 -19.26 4.76 7.90
N PHE A 22 -19.58 4.78 6.60
CA PHE A 22 -20.89 5.22 6.09
C PHE A 22 -21.92 4.09 5.99
N CYS A 23 -21.49 2.86 5.69
CA CYS A 23 -22.42 1.77 5.36
C CYS A 23 -22.08 0.42 6.01
N GLY A 24 -21.04 0.36 6.85
CA GLY A 24 -20.61 -0.85 7.57
C GLY A 24 -20.04 -1.97 6.70
N THR A 25 -20.00 -1.79 5.37
CA THR A 25 -19.46 -2.78 4.43
C THR A 25 -17.95 -2.91 4.61
N ALA A 26 -17.44 -4.14 4.64
CA ALA A 26 -16.00 -4.42 4.65
C ALA A 26 -15.31 -3.71 3.48
N MET A 27 -14.25 -2.94 3.79
CA MET A 27 -13.50 -2.24 2.77
C MET A 27 -12.63 -3.22 1.97
N LYS A 28 -12.35 -2.92 0.71
CA LYS A 28 -11.48 -3.75 -0.12
C LYS A 28 -10.10 -3.11 -0.23
N PHE A 29 -9.06 -3.91 -0.04
CA PHE A 29 -7.69 -3.53 -0.37
C PHE A 29 -7.59 -3.17 -1.85
N ARG A 30 -6.83 -2.13 -2.18
CA ARG A 30 -6.61 -1.69 -3.58
C ARG A 30 -5.14 -1.64 -3.93
N ARG A 31 -4.34 -0.98 -3.10
CA ARG A 31 -2.90 -0.85 -3.27
C ARG A 31 -2.27 -0.49 -1.93
N ASP A 32 -1.00 -0.82 -1.82
CA ASP A 32 -0.07 -0.39 -0.80
C ASP A 32 1.08 0.40 -1.45
N HIS A 33 1.70 1.28 -0.69
CA HIS A 33 2.88 2.02 -1.11
C HIS A 33 3.84 2.21 0.07
N PRO A 34 5.08 1.71 0.00
CA PRO A 34 6.08 2.01 1.03
C PRO A 34 6.43 3.50 0.99
N HIS A 35 6.43 4.14 2.15
CA HIS A 35 6.87 5.52 2.31
C HIS A 35 7.82 5.65 3.49
N GLU A 36 8.69 6.64 3.41
CA GLU A 36 9.63 7.01 4.46
C GLU A 36 9.43 8.50 4.76
N THR A 37 9.26 8.81 6.04
CA THR A 37 9.18 10.19 6.51
C THR A 37 10.13 10.40 7.67
N THR A 38 10.77 11.56 7.72
CA THR A 38 11.62 11.95 8.85
C THR A 38 11.01 13.18 9.51
N GLU A 39 10.60 13.04 10.76
CA GLU A 39 9.98 14.11 11.54
C GLU A 39 10.71 14.23 12.89
N ASN A 40 11.13 15.44 13.26
CA ASN A 40 11.85 15.72 14.51
C ASN A 40 13.09 14.83 14.76
N GLY A 41 13.78 14.43 13.70
CA GLY A 41 14.97 13.55 13.79
C GLY A 41 14.65 12.07 13.97
N VAL A 42 13.38 11.68 13.93
CA VAL A 42 12.94 10.28 13.94
C VAL A 42 12.51 9.90 12.53
N THR A 43 13.17 8.89 11.97
CA THR A 43 12.75 8.28 10.69
C THR A 43 11.70 7.22 10.97
N ILE A 44 10.56 7.34 10.30
CA ILE A 44 9.47 6.37 10.33
C ILE A 44 9.40 5.74 8.95
N TRP A 45 9.51 4.42 8.91
CA TRP A 45 9.22 3.62 7.74
C TRP A 45 7.81 3.09 7.87
N ALA A 46 7.02 3.25 6.83
CA ALA A 46 5.64 2.83 6.84
C ALA A 46 5.18 2.37 5.46
N VAL A 47 4.05 1.67 5.45
CA VAL A 47 3.34 1.27 4.24
C VAL A 47 1.98 1.94 4.25
N ASP A 48 1.74 2.82 3.30
CA ASP A 48 0.42 3.42 3.10
C ASP A 48 -0.50 2.44 2.40
N VAL A 49 -1.59 2.09 3.06
CA VAL A 49 -2.60 1.19 2.54
C VAL A 49 -3.79 1.99 2.05
N LEU A 50 -4.14 1.83 0.78
CA LEU A 50 -5.36 2.37 0.20
C LEU A 50 -6.44 1.29 0.19
N MET A 51 -7.53 1.58 0.89
CA MET A 51 -8.74 0.78 0.92
C MET A 51 -9.93 1.52 0.31
N LYS A 52 -10.82 0.79 -0.33
CA LYS A 52 -12.03 1.34 -0.96
C LYS A 52 -13.27 0.53 -0.60
N CYS A 53 -14.32 1.21 -0.16
CA CYS A 53 -15.62 0.61 0.02
C CYS A 53 -16.25 0.27 -1.35
N PRO A 54 -16.68 -0.98 -1.59
CA PRO A 54 -17.29 -1.36 -2.86
C PRO A 54 -18.71 -0.82 -3.04
N LYS A 55 -19.39 -0.42 -1.96
CA LYS A 55 -20.78 0.06 -1.99
C LYS A 55 -20.88 1.58 -2.12
N CYS A 56 -20.18 2.30 -1.23
CA CYS A 56 -20.25 3.75 -1.15
C CYS A 56 -19.09 4.46 -1.86
N PHE A 57 -18.15 3.71 -2.42
CA PHE A 57 -16.94 4.24 -3.07
C PHE A 57 -16.02 5.08 -2.18
N PHE A 58 -16.33 5.19 -0.88
CA PHE A 58 -15.47 5.81 0.12
C PHE A 58 -14.06 5.21 0.09
N VAL A 59 -13.06 6.09 0.15
CA VAL A 59 -11.64 5.73 0.12
C VAL A 59 -11.02 6.13 1.45
N ALA A 60 -10.24 5.22 2.03
CA ALA A 60 -9.40 5.49 3.19
C ALA A 60 -7.96 5.13 2.83
N THR A 61 -7.03 6.00 3.23
CA THR A 61 -5.60 5.75 3.17
C THR A 61 -5.04 5.93 4.57
N PHE A 62 -4.22 4.99 5.02
CA PHE A 62 -3.57 5.08 6.33
C PHE A 62 -2.21 4.38 6.28
N GLY A 63 -1.26 4.92 7.04
CA GLY A 63 0.09 4.38 7.15
C GLY A 63 0.17 3.32 8.25
N ILE A 64 0.82 2.19 7.93
CA ILE A 64 1.16 1.16 8.90
C ILE A 64 2.68 1.23 9.13
N PRO A 65 3.13 1.57 10.35
CA PRO A 65 4.56 1.55 10.66
C PRO A 65 5.14 0.14 10.47
N VAL A 66 6.31 0.06 9.85
CA VAL A 66 7.05 -1.18 9.63
C VAL A 66 8.51 -1.01 10.04
N ILE A 67 9.19 -2.14 10.26
CA ILE A 67 10.65 -2.13 10.46
C ILE A 67 11.38 -1.87 9.13
N LEU A 68 12.62 -1.41 9.22
CA LEU A 68 13.45 -1.06 8.07
C LEU A 68 13.59 -2.23 7.07
N GLU A 69 13.77 -3.46 7.55
CA GLU A 69 13.92 -4.64 6.71
C GLU A 69 12.66 -4.90 5.87
N GLU A 70 11.47 -4.72 6.45
CA GLU A 70 10.21 -4.93 5.75
C GLU A 70 9.93 -3.79 4.76
N TYR A 71 10.30 -2.56 5.10
CA TYR A 71 10.28 -1.42 4.19
C TYR A 71 11.17 -1.65 2.95
N GLN A 72 12.42 -2.05 3.16
CA GLN A 72 13.37 -2.33 2.06
C GLN A 72 12.84 -3.42 1.13
N ARG A 73 12.27 -4.50 1.67
CA ARG A 73 11.67 -5.58 0.88
C ARG A 73 10.49 -5.10 0.01
N GLN A 74 9.67 -4.19 0.54
CA GLN A 74 8.56 -3.59 -0.20
C GLN A 74 9.07 -2.65 -1.31
N GLN A 75 10.10 -1.86 -1.03
CA GLN A 75 10.75 -0.99 -2.03
C GLN A 75 11.28 -1.79 -3.22
N GLU A 76 11.99 -2.89 -2.99
CA GLU A 76 12.49 -3.78 -4.04
C GLU A 76 11.35 -4.32 -4.92
N THR A 77 10.22 -4.68 -4.31
CA THR A 77 9.04 -5.20 -5.02
C THR A 77 8.42 -4.13 -5.93
N VAL A 78 8.35 -2.89 -5.46
CA VAL A 78 7.88 -1.74 -6.25
C VAL A 78 8.82 -1.47 -7.43
N GLN A 79 10.13 -1.46 -7.20
CA GLN A 79 11.15 -1.25 -8.23
C GLN A 79 11.08 -2.32 -9.32
N GLU A 80 10.99 -3.60 -8.95
CA GLU A 80 10.86 -4.71 -9.90
C GLU A 80 9.55 -4.62 -10.70
N THR A 81 8.44 -4.22 -10.06
CA THR A 81 7.17 -4.02 -10.75
C THR A 81 7.27 -2.89 -11.78
N ASN A 82 7.88 -1.76 -11.41
CA ASN A 82 8.09 -0.64 -12.33
C ASN A 82 8.97 -1.05 -13.52
N ARG A 83 10.07 -1.75 -13.26
CA ARG A 83 10.97 -2.30 -14.29
C ARG A 83 10.23 -3.21 -15.28
N ARG A 84 9.33 -4.07 -14.79
CA ARG A 84 8.50 -4.94 -15.64
C ARG A 84 7.53 -4.13 -16.50
N LEU A 85 6.88 -3.12 -15.93
CA LEU A 85 5.95 -2.26 -16.66
C LEU A 85 6.66 -1.45 -17.76
N GLU A 86 7.89 -0.98 -17.50
CA GLU A 86 8.74 -0.35 -18.52
C GLU A 86 9.07 -1.32 -19.66
N THR A 87 9.46 -2.54 -19.31
CA THR A 87 9.78 -3.59 -20.30
C THR A 87 8.58 -3.98 -21.16
N LEU A 88 7.37 -3.97 -20.59
CA LEU A 88 6.12 -4.24 -21.30
C LEU A 88 5.58 -3.04 -22.11
N GLY A 89 6.28 -1.90 -22.10
CA GLY A 89 5.87 -0.70 -22.85
C GLY A 89 4.64 0.02 -22.29
N TYR A 90 4.28 -0.21 -21.02
CA TYR A 90 3.09 0.36 -20.39
C TYR A 90 3.29 1.77 -19.81
N PHE A 91 4.53 2.28 -19.79
CA PHE A 91 4.79 3.69 -19.50
C PHE A 91 4.86 4.47 -20.81
N PRO A 92 3.99 5.46 -21.06
CA PRO A 92 4.32 6.48 -22.04
C PRO A 92 5.60 7.12 -21.53
N LYS A 93 6.65 7.14 -22.36
CA LYS A 93 7.82 8.00 -22.12
C LYS A 93 7.25 9.39 -21.86
N LEU A 94 7.31 9.86 -20.62
CA LEU A 94 7.11 11.27 -20.33
C LEU A 94 8.35 11.93 -20.94
N GLU A 95 8.23 12.34 -22.20
CA GLU A 95 9.21 13.21 -22.82
C GLU A 95 9.29 14.50 -21.98
N ALA A 96 10.53 14.89 -21.69
CA ALA A 96 10.94 15.90 -20.73
C ALA A 96 10.49 17.33 -21.08
#